data_AF-A0A6C0Q128-F1
#
_entry.id   AF-A0A6C0Q128-F1
#
_cell.length_a   1.000
_cell.length_b   1.000
_cell.length_c   1.000
_cell.angle_alpha   90.00
_cell.angle_beta   90.00
_cell.angle_gamma   90.00
#
_symmetry.space_group_name_H-M   'P 1'
#
loop_
_entity.id
_entity.type
_entity.pdbx_description
1 polymer ?
#
loop_
_entity_poly.entity_id
_entity_poly.type
_entity_poly.pdbx_seq_one_letter_code
_entity_poly.pdbx_strand_id
1 'polypeptide(L)'
;MYGTPGRAPAPRVRYVGTVDKKNALRAGAVMAGTTLMMLLMSSPVLAVTRDDGDDPGPGLTIGETLGLYVAAPLVLFAVIAGLVMVLDKSRKQQQV
;
A
#
# COMPACT_ATOMS: atom_id res chain seq x y z
N MET A 1 37.58 -55.18 1.39
CA MET A 1 37.48 -53.71 1.50
C MET A 1 36.74 -53.18 0.28
N TYR A 2 35.47 -52.85 0.41
CA TYR A 2 34.74 -52.04 -0.59
C TYR A 2 33.94 -50.99 0.19
N GLY A 3 34.33 -49.73 0.04
CA GLY A 3 33.65 -48.59 0.64
C GLY A 3 32.34 -48.32 -0.08
N THR A 4 31.25 -48.19 0.67
CA THR A 4 29.98 -47.66 0.20
C THR A 4 30.16 -46.22 -0.31
N PRO A 5 29.80 -45.90 -1.57
CA PRO A 5 29.90 -44.55 -2.09
C PRO A 5 28.94 -43.60 -1.38
N GLY A 6 29.51 -42.47 -0.92
CA GLY A 6 28.81 -41.41 -0.22
C GLY A 6 27.68 -40.81 -1.05
N ARG A 7 26.53 -40.66 -0.40
CA ARG A 7 25.29 -40.05 -0.91
C ARG A 7 25.50 -38.53 -1.01
N ALA A 8 25.43 -37.96 -2.21
CA ALA A 8 25.42 -36.51 -2.40
C ALA A 8 24.16 -35.88 -1.74
N PRO A 9 24.26 -34.73 -1.05
CA PRO A 9 23.08 -34.04 -0.56
C PRO A 9 22.37 -33.32 -1.72
N ALA A 10 21.12 -33.72 -1.99
CA ALA A 10 20.23 -32.99 -2.88
C ALA A 10 20.00 -31.54 -2.35
N PRO A 11 19.99 -30.52 -3.22
CA PRO A 11 19.66 -29.17 -2.79
C PRO A 11 18.17 -29.14 -2.42
N ARG A 12 17.88 -29.01 -1.12
CA ARG A 12 16.52 -28.73 -0.67
C ARG A 12 16.17 -27.31 -1.11
N VAL A 13 15.57 -27.19 -2.29
CA VAL A 13 14.82 -26.00 -2.67
C VAL A 13 13.67 -25.89 -1.68
N ARG A 14 13.81 -24.95 -0.75
CA ARG A 14 12.77 -24.63 0.22
C ARG A 14 11.69 -23.88 -0.55
N TYR A 15 10.61 -24.58 -0.90
CA TYR A 15 9.37 -23.91 -1.28
C TYR A 15 8.99 -22.99 -0.13
N VAL A 16 8.99 -21.69 -0.44
CA VAL A 16 8.71 -20.59 0.49
C VAL A 16 7.42 -20.92 1.22
N GLY A 17 7.53 -21.07 2.54
CA GLY A 17 6.41 -21.40 3.40
C GLY A 17 5.30 -20.36 3.34
N THR A 18 4.16 -20.72 3.92
CA THR A 18 3.01 -19.84 4.17
C THR A 18 3.48 -18.45 4.58
N VAL A 19 3.18 -17.42 3.77
CA VAL A 19 3.60 -16.04 4.02
C VAL A 19 3.20 -15.63 5.44
N ASP A 20 4.19 -15.26 6.25
CA ASP A 20 3.93 -14.69 7.56
C ASP A 20 3.04 -13.46 7.39
N LYS A 21 1.98 -13.34 8.20
CA LYS A 21 1.00 -12.22 8.09
C LYS A 21 1.68 -10.84 8.13
N LYS A 22 2.81 -10.74 8.84
CA LYS A 22 3.66 -9.54 8.90
C LYS A 22 4.44 -9.29 7.62
N ASN A 23 4.89 -10.35 6.94
CA ASN A 23 5.51 -10.27 5.62
C ASN A 23 4.50 -9.89 4.55
N ALA A 24 3.28 -10.47 4.59
CA ALA A 24 2.19 -10.10 3.70
C ALA A 24 1.79 -8.62 3.84
N LEU A 25 1.71 -8.10 5.08
CA LEU A 25 1.41 -6.68 5.33
C LEU A 25 2.53 -5.76 4.80
N ARG A 26 3.80 -6.14 4.98
CA ARG A 26 4.95 -5.39 4.43
C ARG A 26 4.97 -5.44 2.90
N ALA A 27 4.70 -6.60 2.30
CA ALA A 27 4.60 -6.76 0.86
C ALA A 27 3.46 -5.91 0.28
N GLY A 28 2.30 -5.88 0.94
CA GLY A 28 1.18 -5.02 0.55
C GLY A 28 1.49 -3.53 0.65
N ALA A 29 2.12 -3.09 1.74
CA ALA A 29 2.53 -1.70 1.92
C ALA A 29 3.57 -1.25 0.89
N VAL A 30 4.55 -2.11 0.58
CA VAL A 30 5.58 -1.84 -0.44
C VAL A 30 4.97 -1.82 -1.85
N MET A 31 4.07 -2.76 -2.17
CA MET A 31 3.38 -2.80 -3.46
C MET A 31 2.52 -1.55 -3.66
N ALA A 32 1.71 -1.17 -2.66
CA ALA A 32 0.88 0.04 -2.71
C ALA A 32 1.73 1.32 -2.77
N GLY A 33 2.82 1.40 -2.01
CA GLY A 33 3.76 2.51 -2.07
C GLY A 33 4.41 2.65 -3.44
N THR A 34 4.85 1.53 -4.03
CA THR A 34 5.47 1.50 -5.36
C THR A 34 4.47 1.82 -6.46
N THR A 35 3.27 1.23 -6.44
CA THR A 35 2.25 1.54 -7.45
C THR A 35 1.79 2.99 -7.34
N LEU A 36 1.64 3.54 -6.14
CA LEU A 36 1.38 4.96 -5.95
C LEU A 36 2.52 5.80 -6.51
N MET A 37 3.78 5.50 -6.20
CA MET A 37 4.93 6.27 -6.67
C MET A 37 5.12 6.18 -8.19
N MET A 38 4.82 5.00 -8.77
CA MET A 38 4.79 4.79 -10.23
C MET A 38 3.62 5.52 -10.88
N LEU A 39 2.43 5.55 -10.26
CA LEU A 39 1.29 6.35 -10.73
C LEU A 39 1.55 7.85 -10.63
N LEU A 40 2.23 8.32 -9.58
CA LEU A 40 2.59 9.73 -9.40
C LEU A 40 3.69 10.17 -10.39
N MET A 41 4.60 9.27 -10.76
CA MET A 41 5.61 9.51 -11.80
C MET A 41 5.04 9.32 -13.22
N SER A 42 3.99 8.51 -13.37
CA SER A 42 3.23 8.34 -14.60
C SER A 42 2.12 9.40 -14.64
N SER A 43 2.50 10.63 -14.99
CA SER A 43 1.58 11.76 -15.15
C SER A 43 0.24 11.34 -15.80
N PRO A 44 -0.90 11.49 -15.11
CA PRO A 44 -2.18 11.15 -15.70
C PRO A 44 -2.56 12.19 -16.76
N VAL A 45 -2.75 11.70 -17.99
CA VAL A 45 -3.61 12.31 -19.02
C VAL A 45 -5.06 12.26 -18.50
N LEU A 46 -5.38 13.11 -17.51
CA LEU A 46 -6.75 13.41 -17.04
C LEU A 46 -7.15 14.82 -17.50
N ALA A 47 -6.76 15.18 -18.73
CA ALA A 47 -7.17 16.42 -19.38
C ALA A 47 -7.10 16.26 -20.91
N VAL A 48 -8.04 15.51 -21.48
CA VAL A 48 -8.63 15.94 -22.76
C VAL A 48 -9.83 16.82 -22.37
N THR A 49 -9.54 18.06 -21.96
CA THR A 49 -10.54 19.10 -21.71
C THR A 49 -9.96 20.44 -22.14
N ARG A 50 -10.79 21.20 -22.87
CA ARG A 50 -10.47 22.40 -23.64
C ARG A 50 -9.85 23.54 -22.81
N ASP A 51 -9.09 24.36 -23.52
CA ASP A 51 -8.35 25.54 -23.05
C ASP A 51 -9.28 26.68 -22.60
N ASP A 52 -9.62 26.66 -21.32
CA ASP A 52 -10.06 27.82 -20.54
C ASP A 52 -8.87 28.37 -19.71
N GLY A 53 -7.66 28.36 -20.29
CA GLY A 53 -6.40 28.67 -19.58
C GLY A 53 -6.23 30.14 -19.16
N ASP A 54 -7.12 31.03 -19.60
CA ASP A 54 -7.01 32.48 -19.37
C ASP A 54 -8.03 33.02 -18.35
N ASP A 55 -8.98 32.18 -17.89
CA ASP A 55 -9.96 32.58 -16.89
C ASP A 55 -9.92 31.58 -15.71
N PRO A 56 -9.16 31.90 -14.63
CA PRO A 56 -8.94 30.97 -13.53
C PRO A 56 -10.22 30.69 -12.69
N GLY A 57 -11.35 31.27 -13.07
CA GLY A 57 -12.58 31.25 -12.29
C GLY A 57 -12.40 31.95 -10.94
N PRO A 58 -13.45 32.01 -10.10
CA PRO A 58 -13.29 32.45 -8.73
C PRO A 58 -12.33 31.50 -8.00
N GLY A 59 -11.16 32.02 -7.62
CA GLY A 59 -10.14 31.28 -6.88
C GLY A 59 -10.70 30.68 -5.59
N LEU A 60 -10.22 29.48 -5.27
CA LEU A 60 -10.67 28.74 -4.09
C LEU A 60 -10.39 29.53 -2.81
N THR A 61 -11.36 29.57 -1.90
CA THR A 61 -11.16 30.26 -0.63
C THR A 61 -10.09 29.53 0.22
N ILE A 62 -9.44 30.27 1.13
CA ILE A 62 -8.44 29.69 2.05
C ILE A 62 -9.07 28.53 2.84
N GLY A 63 -10.33 28.67 3.24
CA GLY A 63 -11.07 27.64 3.98
C GLY A 63 -11.26 26.36 3.16
N GLU A 64 -11.65 26.48 1.89
CA GLU A 64 -11.79 25.33 0.99
C GLU A 64 -10.45 24.67 0.67
N THR A 65 -9.40 25.47 0.48
CA THR A 65 -8.06 24.94 0.23
C THR A 65 -7.57 24.12 1.42
N LEU A 66 -7.70 24.65 2.64
CA LEU A 66 -7.32 23.91 3.85
C LEU A 66 -8.26 22.72 4.10
N GLY A 67 -9.55 22.86 3.83
CA GLY A 67 -10.53 21.77 3.95
C GLY A 67 -10.18 20.60 3.03
N LEU A 68 -9.94 20.86 1.75
CA LEU A 68 -9.66 19.83 0.75
C LEU A 68 -8.25 19.25 0.87
N TYR A 69 -7.22 20.09 1.06
CA TYR A 69 -5.83 19.64 1.00
C TYR A 69 -5.21 19.32 2.36
N VAL A 70 -5.88 19.66 3.48
CA VAL A 70 -5.39 19.35 4.83
C VAL A 70 -6.39 18.51 5.60
N ALA A 71 -7.65 18.93 5.67
CA ALA A 71 -8.64 18.19 6.43
C ALA A 71 -8.99 16.84 5.77
N ALA A 72 -9.21 16.80 4.45
CA ALA A 72 -9.55 15.55 3.78
C ALA A 72 -8.46 14.46 3.91
N PRO A 73 -7.15 14.76 3.73
CA PRO A 73 -6.08 13.78 4.00
C PRO A 73 -6.03 13.31 5.46
N LEU A 74 -6.25 14.20 6.43
CA LEU A 74 -6.27 13.83 7.86
C LEU A 74 -7.46 12.93 8.20
N VAL A 75 -8.64 13.23 7.67
CA VAL A 75 -9.84 12.40 7.86
C VAL A 75 -9.62 11.02 7.24
N LEU A 76 -9.10 10.95 6.02
CA LEU A 76 -8.81 9.68 5.35
C LEU A 76 -7.82 8.84 6.17
N PHE A 77 -6.76 9.47 6.70
CA PHE A 77 -5.79 8.79 7.56
C PHE A 77 -6.45 8.26 8.84
N ALA A 78 -7.25 9.08 9.52
CA ALA A 78 -7.94 8.68 10.74
C ALA A 78 -8.91 7.51 10.51
N VAL A 79 -9.62 7.52 9.38
CA VAL A 79 -10.50 6.40 8.98
C VAL A 79 -9.70 5.12 8.80
N ILE A 80 -8.59 5.16 8.06
CA ILE A 80 -7.74 3.98 7.84
C ILE A 80 -7.19 3.46 9.18
N ALA A 81 -6.64 4.35 10.01
CA ALA A 81 -6.09 4.00 11.32
C ALA A 81 -7.15 3.36 12.23
N GLY A 82 -8.36 3.94 12.28
CA GLY A 82 -9.49 3.42 13.04
C GLY A 82 -9.93 2.03 12.55
N LEU A 83 -10.07 1.87 11.24
CA LEU A 83 -10.41 0.58 10.62
C LEU A 83 -9.35 -0.49 10.93
N VAL A 84 -8.07 -0.13 10.90
CA VAL A 84 -6.97 -1.04 11.27
C VAL A 84 -7.05 -1.45 12.74
N MET A 85 -7.31 -0.50 13.66
CA MET A 85 -7.44 -0.79 15.09
C MET A 85 -8.62 -1.73 15.38
N VAL A 86 -9.78 -1.48 14.75
CA VAL A 86 -10.97 -2.33 14.90
C VAL A 86 -10.71 -3.75 14.37
N LEU A 87 -10.11 -3.87 13.17
CA LEU A 87 -9.79 -5.17 12.58
C LEU A 87 -8.74 -5.94 13.40
N ASP A 88 -7.77 -5.24 14.00
CA ASP A 88 -6.76 -5.87 14.86
C ASP A 88 -7.37 -6.43 16.16
N LYS A 89 -8.30 -5.68 16.79
CA LYS A 89 -9.02 -6.14 17.99
C LYS A 89 -9.86 -7.39 17.71
N SER A 90 -10.49 -7.47 16.55
CA SER A 90 -11.32 -8.63 16.16
C SER A 90 -10.50 -9.93 16.12
N ARG A 91 -9.24 -9.88 15.65
CA ARG A 91 -8.34 -11.05 15.63
C ARG A 91 -7.91 -11.53 17.02
N LYS A 92 -7.81 -10.63 18.00
CA LYS A 92 -7.48 -10.99 19.39
C LYS A 92 -8.63 -11.73 20.09
N GLN A 93 -9.89 -11.42 19.75
CA GLN A 93 -11.04 -12.07 20.38
C GLN A 93 -11.31 -13.47 19.85
N GLN A 94 -10.92 -13.76 18.60
CA GLN A 94 -11.08 -15.09 18.01
C GLN A 94 -10.02 -16.11 18.47
N GLN A 95 -9.07 -15.68 19.30
CA GLN A 95 -7.98 -16.50 19.83
C GLN A 95 -8.15 -16.83 21.32
N VAL A 96 -9.32 -16.53 21.89
CA VAL A 96 -9.78 -16.95 23.22
C VAL A 96 -10.87 -18.00 23.03
#